data_AF-A0A520CJZ8-F1
#
_entry.id   AF-A0A520CJZ8-F1
#
_cell.length_a   1.000
_cell.length_b   1.000
_cell.length_c   1.000
_cell.angle_alpha   90.00
_cell.angle_beta   90.00
_cell.angle_gamma   90.00
#
_symmetry.space_group_name_H-M   'P 1'
#
loop_
_entity.id
_entity.type
_entity.pdbx_description
1 polymer ?
#
loop_
_entity_poly.entity_id
_entity_poly.type
_entity_poly.pdbx_seq_one_letter_code
_entity_poly.pdbx_strand_id
1 'polypeptide(L)'
;GSALVSALTGNESPSVGLLNVGEEAIKGSETIKKASQLLRTAANSQDLNFYGNVEGNDIYKGTTDIVVCDGFVGNVALKASEGVASMIGEFIRIEFSRNLLTKAAAIVAYPVLKAFKNRLDHRRYNGAALLGLRGLVFKSHGSADEVAFGHALDRAYDAARNNLLDRVRARIAHAAPLLARQEPAAPVDAASLHA
;
A
#
# COMPACT_ATOMS: atom_id res chain seq x y z
N GLY A 1 -4.69 -6.49 2.97
CA GLY A 1 -5.00 -5.10 2.58
C GLY A 1 -6.29 -4.64 3.21
N SER A 2 -7.44 -4.96 2.60
CA SER A 2 -8.76 -4.43 2.99
C SER A 2 -9.08 -4.61 4.48
N ALA A 3 -8.85 -5.80 5.07
CA ALA A 3 -9.05 -6.02 6.51
C ALA A 3 -8.19 -5.12 7.41
N LEU A 4 -6.95 -4.81 7.00
CA LEU A 4 -6.05 -3.92 7.75
C LEU A 4 -6.56 -2.49 7.74
N VAL A 5 -6.87 -1.95 6.56
CA VAL A 5 -7.42 -0.59 6.46
C VAL A 5 -8.72 -0.49 7.23
N SER A 6 -9.61 -1.48 7.09
CA SER A 6 -10.87 -1.51 7.83
C SER A 6 -10.68 -1.53 9.35
N ALA A 7 -9.72 -2.31 9.86
CA ALA A 7 -9.43 -2.34 11.29
C ALA A 7 -8.83 -1.03 11.81
N LEU A 8 -8.07 -0.30 10.99
CA LEU A 8 -7.41 0.94 11.38
C LEU A 8 -8.29 2.19 11.20
N THR A 9 -9.13 2.23 10.16
CA THR A 9 -9.91 3.42 9.81
C THR A 9 -11.41 3.29 10.08
N GLY A 10 -11.89 2.09 10.36
CA GLY A 10 -13.33 1.80 10.47
C GLY A 10 -14.07 1.73 9.14
N ASN A 11 -13.40 1.95 8.00
CA ASN A 11 -14.01 1.78 6.68
C ASN A 11 -14.24 0.28 6.41
N GLU A 12 -15.50 -0.16 6.35
CA GLU A 12 -15.82 -1.58 6.14
C GLU A 12 -15.56 -2.08 4.71
N SER A 13 -15.52 -1.16 3.73
CA SER A 13 -15.38 -1.46 2.31
C SER A 13 -14.34 -0.56 1.61
N PRO A 14 -13.07 -0.61 2.03
CA PRO A 14 -12.02 0.22 1.45
C PRO A 14 -11.77 -0.18 0.00
N SER A 15 -11.70 0.84 -0.86
CA SER A 15 -11.46 0.72 -2.29
C SER A 15 -10.04 0.21 -2.59
N VAL A 16 -9.94 -0.68 -3.58
CA VAL A 16 -8.69 -1.36 -3.94
C VAL A 16 -8.37 -1.15 -5.41
N GLY A 17 -7.25 -0.50 -5.70
CA GLY A 17 -6.68 -0.36 -7.04
C GLY A 17 -5.52 -1.33 -7.26
N LEU A 18 -5.34 -1.82 -8.49
CA LEU A 18 -4.19 -2.59 -8.92
C LEU A 18 -3.23 -1.69 -9.71
N LEU A 19 -2.02 -1.49 -9.20
CA LEU A 19 -1.03 -0.65 -9.86
C LEU A 19 -0.63 -1.24 -11.22
N ASN A 20 -0.73 -0.41 -12.25
CA ASN A 20 -0.45 -0.79 -13.62
C ASN A 20 0.20 0.37 -14.39
N VAL A 21 0.66 0.09 -15.61
CA VAL A 21 1.23 1.08 -16.54
C VAL A 21 0.16 1.87 -17.32
N GLY A 22 -1.11 1.56 -17.10
CA GLY A 22 -2.26 2.30 -17.61
C GLY A 22 -3.57 1.76 -17.04
N GLU A 23 -4.63 2.55 -17.11
CA GLU A 23 -5.96 2.18 -16.59
C GLU A 23 -6.64 1.07 -17.42
N GLU A 24 -6.29 0.90 -18.68
CA GLU A 24 -6.93 -0.08 -19.56
C GLU A 24 -6.62 -1.53 -19.16
N ALA A 25 -7.63 -2.41 -19.24
CA ALA A 25 -7.51 -3.81 -18.84
C ALA A 25 -6.49 -4.63 -19.65
N ILE A 26 -6.13 -4.16 -20.86
CA ILE A 26 -5.21 -4.84 -21.79
C ILE A 26 -3.74 -4.50 -21.46
N LYS A 27 -3.48 -3.44 -20.68
CA LYS A 27 -2.14 -3.00 -20.33
C LYS A 27 -1.59 -3.76 -19.13
N GLY A 28 -0.26 -3.85 -19.06
CA GLY A 28 0.46 -4.56 -18.00
C GLY A 28 0.93 -5.95 -18.41
N SER A 29 1.76 -6.54 -17.55
CA SER A 29 2.28 -7.90 -17.75
C SER A 29 1.16 -8.94 -17.61
N GLU A 30 1.40 -10.16 -18.10
CA GLU A 30 0.47 -11.28 -17.95
C GLU A 30 0.10 -11.53 -16.48
N THR A 31 1.04 -11.33 -15.55
CA THR A 31 0.78 -11.42 -14.10
C THR A 31 -0.25 -10.38 -13.64
N ILE A 32 -0.12 -9.14 -14.10
CA ILE A 32 -1.05 -8.05 -13.73
C ILE A 32 -2.43 -8.28 -14.35
N LYS A 33 -2.50 -8.75 -15.61
CA LYS A 33 -3.78 -9.10 -16.26
C LYS A 33 -4.50 -10.22 -15.50
N LYS A 34 -3.79 -11.29 -15.16
CA LYS A 34 -4.33 -12.40 -14.35
C LYS A 34 -4.82 -11.89 -13.00
N ALA A 35 -3.99 -11.13 -12.28
CA ALA A 35 -4.37 -10.55 -10.99
C ALA A 35 -5.63 -9.66 -11.10
N SER A 36 -5.73 -8.81 -12.15
CA SER A 36 -6.91 -7.99 -12.41
C SER A 36 -8.16 -8.83 -12.60
N GLN A 37 -8.07 -9.95 -13.32
CA GLN A 37 -9.18 -10.88 -13.49
C GLN A 37 -9.63 -11.50 -12.16
N LEU A 38 -8.69 -11.93 -11.31
CA LEU A 38 -9.01 -12.49 -9.98
C LEU A 38 -9.67 -11.47 -9.07
N LEU A 39 -9.14 -10.25 -9.05
CA LEU A 39 -9.68 -9.17 -8.22
C LEU A 39 -11.09 -8.77 -8.67
N ARG A 40 -11.37 -8.82 -9.99
CA ARG A 40 -12.73 -8.64 -10.52
C ARG A 40 -13.67 -9.77 -10.11
N THR A 41 -13.23 -11.02 -10.15
CA THR A 41 -14.04 -12.15 -9.66
C THR A 41 -14.37 -11.98 -8.18
N ALA A 42 -13.39 -11.62 -7.35
CA ALA A 42 -13.62 -11.33 -5.94
C ALA A 42 -14.57 -10.14 -5.73
N ALA A 43 -14.48 -9.10 -6.56
CA ALA A 43 -15.40 -7.97 -6.51
C ALA A 43 -16.84 -8.35 -6.86
N ASN A 44 -17.03 -9.21 -7.86
CA ASN A 44 -18.35 -9.72 -8.23
C ASN A 44 -18.99 -10.57 -7.13
N SER A 45 -18.18 -11.20 -6.26
CA SER A 45 -18.64 -11.92 -5.07
C SER A 45 -18.78 -11.04 -3.82
N GLN A 46 -18.63 -9.71 -3.96
CA GLN A 46 -18.69 -8.71 -2.89
C GLN A 46 -17.63 -8.90 -1.78
N ASP A 47 -16.54 -9.61 -2.08
CA ASP A 47 -15.42 -9.82 -1.15
C ASP A 47 -14.49 -8.62 -1.06
N LEU A 48 -14.46 -7.83 -2.14
CA LEU A 48 -13.52 -6.74 -2.34
C LEU A 48 -14.17 -5.59 -3.09
N ASN A 49 -13.95 -4.36 -2.63
CA ASN A 49 -14.30 -3.17 -3.40
C ASN A 49 -13.19 -2.86 -4.42
N PHE A 50 -13.16 -3.60 -5.53
CA PHE A 50 -12.13 -3.42 -6.55
C PHE A 50 -12.47 -2.26 -7.49
N TYR A 51 -11.67 -1.19 -7.42
CA TYR A 51 -11.79 -0.02 -8.28
C TYR A 51 -11.37 -0.32 -9.72
N GLY A 52 -10.31 -1.11 -9.91
CA GLY A 52 -9.72 -1.38 -11.21
C GLY A 52 -8.22 -1.16 -11.23
N ASN A 53 -7.67 -0.97 -12.43
CA ASN A 53 -6.27 -0.60 -12.58
C ASN A 53 -6.08 0.87 -12.20
N VAL A 54 -4.94 1.20 -11.58
CA VAL A 54 -4.55 2.57 -11.21
C VAL A 54 -3.12 2.84 -11.66
N GLU A 55 -2.82 4.08 -11.98
CA GLU A 55 -1.49 4.49 -12.44
C GLU A 55 -0.63 5.04 -11.29
N GLY A 56 0.67 5.25 -11.54
CA GLY A 56 1.60 5.75 -10.53
C GLY A 56 1.25 7.14 -9.98
N ASN A 57 0.58 7.98 -10.77
CA ASN A 57 0.10 9.29 -10.33
C ASN A 57 -1.09 9.19 -9.35
N ASP A 58 -1.90 8.13 -9.42
CA ASP A 58 -3.07 7.92 -8.56
C ASP A 58 -2.69 7.57 -7.12
N ILE A 59 -1.48 7.05 -6.91
CA ILE A 59 -0.91 6.77 -5.58
C ILE A 59 -1.03 7.99 -4.66
N TYR A 60 -0.84 9.20 -5.20
CA TYR A 60 -0.86 10.44 -4.41
C TYR A 60 -2.17 11.24 -4.50
N LYS A 61 -3.10 10.86 -5.37
CA LYS A 61 -4.38 11.56 -5.56
C LYS A 61 -5.46 11.10 -4.57
N GLY A 62 -5.26 9.96 -3.93
CA GLY A 62 -6.29 9.33 -3.10
C GLY A 62 -7.41 8.68 -3.91
N THR A 63 -7.11 8.28 -5.16
CA THR A 63 -8.07 7.60 -6.06
C THR A 63 -8.62 6.32 -5.43
N THR A 64 -7.80 5.60 -4.64
CA THR A 64 -8.21 4.40 -3.90
C THR A 64 -7.60 4.40 -2.50
N ASP A 65 -8.24 3.70 -1.56
CA ASP A 65 -7.74 3.53 -0.20
C ASP A 65 -6.51 2.61 -0.16
N ILE A 66 -6.43 1.66 -1.09
CA ILE A 66 -5.39 0.63 -1.16
C ILE A 66 -4.91 0.48 -2.61
N VAL A 67 -3.61 0.63 -2.82
CA VAL A 67 -2.96 0.26 -4.09
C VAL A 67 -2.21 -1.05 -3.91
N VAL A 68 -2.53 -2.05 -4.73
CA VAL A 68 -1.90 -3.38 -4.74
C VAL A 68 -0.89 -3.45 -5.87
N CYS A 69 0.28 -4.02 -5.60
CA CYS A 69 1.32 -4.26 -6.59
C CYS A 69 2.17 -5.46 -6.17
N ASP A 70 3.02 -5.93 -7.08
CA ASP A 70 4.11 -6.84 -6.72
C ASP A 70 5.10 -6.14 -5.77
N GLY A 71 5.75 -6.91 -4.89
CA GLY A 71 6.70 -6.41 -3.90
C GLY A 71 7.90 -5.70 -4.51
N PHE A 72 8.39 -6.13 -5.68
CA PHE A 72 9.47 -5.41 -6.37
C PHE A 72 9.01 -4.02 -6.81
N VAL A 73 7.88 -3.95 -7.52
CA VAL A 73 7.30 -2.69 -8.00
C VAL A 73 6.95 -1.76 -6.83
N GLY A 74 6.33 -2.31 -5.78
CA GLY A 74 5.98 -1.56 -4.58
C GLY A 74 7.19 -0.99 -3.85
N ASN A 75 8.28 -1.76 -3.74
CA ASN A 75 9.50 -1.27 -3.12
C ASN A 75 10.17 -0.16 -3.94
N VAL A 76 10.23 -0.31 -5.27
CA VAL A 76 10.73 0.74 -6.17
C VAL A 76 9.87 2.00 -6.07
N ALA A 77 8.54 1.86 -6.13
CA ALA A 77 7.61 2.98 -6.03
C ALA A 77 7.72 3.71 -4.68
N LEU A 78 7.78 2.95 -3.56
CA LEU A 78 7.96 3.51 -2.23
C LEU A 78 9.28 4.27 -2.11
N LYS A 79 10.39 3.67 -2.53
CA LYS A 79 11.72 4.29 -2.44
C LYS A 79 11.86 5.52 -3.36
N ALA A 80 11.28 5.47 -4.56
CA ALA A 80 11.21 6.64 -5.43
C ALA A 80 10.40 7.77 -4.79
N SER A 81 9.25 7.45 -4.18
CA SER A 81 8.41 8.43 -3.45
C SER A 81 9.17 9.10 -2.32
N GLU A 82 9.86 8.30 -1.50
CA GLU A 82 10.70 8.79 -0.39
C GLU A 82 11.83 9.69 -0.91
N GLY A 83 12.50 9.29 -1.98
CA GLY A 83 13.58 10.06 -2.61
C GLY A 83 13.11 11.41 -3.15
N VAL A 84 11.96 11.44 -3.84
CA VAL A 84 11.37 12.69 -4.35
C VAL A 84 10.95 13.61 -3.20
N ALA A 85 10.31 13.08 -2.15
CA ALA A 85 9.92 13.87 -0.99
C ALA A 85 11.14 14.51 -0.29
N SER A 86 12.22 13.74 -0.13
CA SER A 86 13.48 14.25 0.43
C SER A 86 14.13 15.32 -0.45
N MET A 87 14.15 15.12 -1.78
CA MET A 87 14.68 16.09 -2.74
C MET A 87 13.91 17.42 -2.69
N ILE A 88 12.57 17.38 -2.66
CA ILE A 88 11.73 18.58 -2.55
C ILE A 88 12.03 19.32 -1.24
N GLY A 89 12.13 18.59 -0.12
CA GLY A 89 12.46 19.17 1.18
C GLY A 89 13.82 19.89 1.17
N GLU A 90 14.83 19.29 0.53
CA GLU A 90 16.17 19.88 0.42
C GLU A 90 16.17 21.13 -0.49
N PHE A 91 15.46 21.09 -1.62
CA PHE A 91 15.36 22.26 -2.51
C PHE A 91 14.68 23.46 -1.83
N ILE A 92 13.61 23.22 -1.08
CA ILE A 92 12.96 24.26 -0.26
C ILE A 92 13.97 24.84 0.74
N ARG A 93 14.74 23.99 1.44
CA ARG A 93 15.74 24.43 2.40
C ARG A 93 16.83 25.30 1.76
N ILE A 94 17.34 24.89 0.61
CA ILE A 94 18.38 25.62 -0.14
C ILE A 94 17.85 26.99 -0.57
N GLU A 95 16.67 27.06 -1.19
CA GLU A 95 16.15 28.32 -1.73
C GLU A 95 15.83 29.35 -0.64
N PHE A 96 15.26 28.91 0.49
CA PHE A 96 15.02 29.79 1.65
C PHE A 96 16.30 30.18 2.41
N SER A 97 17.42 29.50 2.17
CA SER A 97 18.70 29.79 2.83
C SER A 97 19.63 30.68 1.99
N ARG A 98 19.22 31.04 0.76
CA ARG A 98 20.09 31.66 -0.25
C ARG A 98 20.64 33.03 0.15
N ASN A 99 19.84 33.86 0.82
CA ASN A 99 20.23 35.21 1.25
C ASN A 99 19.39 35.70 2.44
N LEU A 100 19.72 36.88 3.00
CA LEU A 100 19.02 37.43 4.17
C LEU A 100 17.51 37.67 3.91
N LEU A 101 17.15 38.07 2.69
CA LEU A 101 15.75 38.29 2.31
C LEU A 101 14.94 37.00 2.26
N THR A 102 15.48 35.95 1.64
CA THR A 102 14.85 34.63 1.57
C THR A 102 14.76 33.99 2.97
N LYS A 103 15.76 34.19 3.83
CA LYS A 103 15.69 33.78 5.24
C LYS A 103 14.59 34.51 6.00
N ALA A 104 14.42 35.82 5.79
CA ALA A 104 13.33 36.58 6.40
C ALA A 104 11.95 36.10 5.89
N ALA A 105 11.83 35.82 4.60
CA ALA A 105 10.63 35.23 4.02
C ALA A 105 10.32 33.84 4.60
N ALA A 106 11.35 33.04 4.92
CA ALA A 106 11.19 31.74 5.55
C ALA A 106 10.55 31.84 6.95
N ILE A 107 10.85 32.89 7.71
CA ILE A 107 10.26 33.13 9.04
C ILE A 107 8.75 33.37 8.91
N VAL A 108 8.35 34.21 7.94
CA VAL A 108 6.93 34.48 7.67
C VAL A 108 6.22 33.23 7.15
N ALA A 109 6.87 32.45 6.28
CA ALA A 109 6.34 31.22 5.71
C ALA A 109 6.43 30.00 6.66
N TYR A 110 7.10 30.13 7.82
CA TYR A 110 7.42 29.02 8.72
C TYR A 110 6.20 28.15 9.10
N PRO A 111 5.01 28.70 9.41
CA PRO A 111 3.84 27.86 9.74
C PRO A 111 3.46 26.94 8.59
N VAL A 112 3.51 27.43 7.35
CA VAL A 112 3.19 26.67 6.14
C VAL A 112 4.28 25.64 5.85
N LEU A 113 5.56 26.03 5.95
CA LEU A 113 6.69 25.13 5.76
C LEU A 113 6.70 23.99 6.79
N LYS A 114 6.35 24.29 8.04
CA LYS A 114 6.21 23.29 9.11
C LYS A 114 5.05 22.34 8.84
N ALA A 115 3.90 22.86 8.43
CA ALA A 115 2.75 22.03 8.05
C ALA A 115 3.06 21.11 6.85
N PHE A 116 3.77 21.64 5.85
CA PHE A 116 4.20 20.89 4.67
C PHE A 116 5.19 19.78 5.06
N LYS A 117 6.23 20.11 5.84
CA LYS A 117 7.19 19.12 6.37
C LYS A 117 6.48 18.01 7.13
N ASN A 118 5.48 18.34 7.96
CA ASN A 118 4.71 17.35 8.71
C ASN A 118 3.88 16.41 7.82
N ARG A 119 3.45 16.85 6.64
CA ARG A 119 2.72 16.00 5.67
C ARG A 119 3.65 15.05 4.91
N LEU A 120 4.89 15.47 4.65
CA LEU A 120 5.91 14.67 3.98
C LEU A 120 6.74 13.80 4.95
N ASP A 121 6.48 13.88 6.25
CA ASP A 121 7.26 13.18 7.26
C ASP A 121 6.98 11.68 7.25
N HIS A 122 7.86 10.92 6.61
CA HIS A 122 7.80 9.46 6.51
C HIS A 122 7.81 8.77 7.89
N ARG A 123 8.30 9.41 8.95
CA ARG A 123 8.31 8.84 10.32
C ARG A 123 6.90 8.50 10.82
N ARG A 124 5.88 9.23 10.37
CA ARG A 124 4.46 8.98 10.70
C ARG A 124 3.90 7.71 10.07
N TYR A 125 4.55 7.22 9.01
CA TYR A 125 4.16 6.03 8.26
C TYR A 125 4.99 4.78 8.62
N ASN A 126 5.78 4.86 9.70
CA ASN A 126 6.52 3.71 10.22
C ASN A 126 5.59 2.64 10.81
N GLY A 127 6.07 1.39 10.88
CA GLY A 127 5.29 0.24 11.38
C GLY A 127 4.51 -0.47 10.28
N ALA A 128 5.22 -1.01 9.28
CA ALA A 128 4.60 -1.78 8.22
C ALA A 128 4.12 -3.14 8.76
N ALA A 129 2.83 -3.44 8.58
CA ALA A 129 2.25 -4.72 9.00
C ALA A 129 2.62 -5.84 8.02
N LEU A 130 3.19 -6.94 8.52
CA LEU A 130 3.42 -8.16 7.77
C LEU A 130 2.15 -9.03 7.84
N LEU A 131 1.29 -8.88 6.83
CA LEU A 131 0.05 -9.64 6.72
C LEU A 131 0.30 -11.05 6.18
N GLY A 132 -0.57 -12.00 6.56
CA GLY A 132 -0.49 -13.41 6.13
C GLY A 132 0.26 -14.33 7.09
N LEU A 133 0.79 -13.79 8.19
CA LEU A 133 1.38 -14.57 9.28
C LEU A 133 0.31 -15.00 10.29
N ARG A 134 0.62 -15.99 11.13
CA ARG A 134 -0.26 -16.47 12.22
C ARG A 134 -0.32 -15.55 13.44
N GLY A 135 0.29 -14.37 13.35
CA GLY A 135 0.36 -13.38 14.41
C GLY A 135 0.53 -11.97 13.84
N LEU A 136 0.35 -10.97 14.71
CA LEU A 136 0.59 -9.57 14.36
C LEU A 136 2.09 -9.30 14.39
N VAL A 137 2.66 -9.01 13.22
CA VAL A 137 4.08 -8.66 13.10
C VAL A 137 4.18 -7.30 12.40
N PHE A 138 4.84 -6.35 13.08
CA PHE A 138 5.05 -4.99 12.57
C PHE A 138 6.55 -4.74 12.42
N LYS A 139 6.95 -4.28 11.24
CA LYS A 139 8.33 -3.92 10.95
C LYS A 139 8.51 -2.41 11.09
N SER A 140 9.33 -2.01 12.05
CA SER A 140 9.88 -0.66 12.13
C SER A 140 11.14 -0.54 11.26
N HIS A 141 11.40 0.64 10.70
CA HIS A 141 12.68 0.91 10.06
C HIS A 141 13.83 0.85 11.08
N GLY A 142 15.00 0.33 10.68
CA GLY A 142 16.13 0.17 11.59
C GLY A 142 16.75 1.50 12.05
N SER A 143 16.53 2.57 11.29
CA SER A 143 16.94 3.95 11.63
C SER A 143 15.80 4.79 12.20
N ALA A 144 14.73 4.17 12.72
CA ALA A 144 13.59 4.87 13.30
C ALA A 144 14.00 5.58 14.61
N ASP A 145 13.61 6.84 14.77
CA ASP A 145 13.71 7.56 16.03
C ASP A 145 12.57 7.16 16.99
N GLU A 146 12.62 7.68 18.23
CA GLU A 146 11.62 7.40 19.25
C GLU A 146 10.18 7.71 18.80
N VAL A 147 10.00 8.76 18.00
CA VAL A 147 8.69 9.17 17.46
C VAL A 147 8.21 8.18 16.41
N ALA A 148 9.07 7.80 15.46
CA ALA A 148 8.75 6.80 14.45
C ALA A 148 8.44 5.44 15.11
N PHE A 149 9.20 5.04 16.13
CA PHE A 149 8.95 3.80 16.84
C PHE A 149 7.63 3.84 17.62
N GLY A 150 7.32 4.98 18.27
CA GLY A 150 6.02 5.22 18.90
C GLY A 150 4.86 5.03 17.93
N HIS A 151 4.94 5.60 16.73
CA HIS A 151 3.93 5.39 15.69
C HIS A 151 3.78 3.92 15.25
N ALA A 152 4.88 3.15 15.23
CA ALA A 152 4.80 1.72 14.93
C ALA A 152 4.10 0.94 16.06
N LEU A 153 4.32 1.34 17.32
CA LEU A 153 3.64 0.77 18.48
C LEU A 153 2.15 1.10 18.48
N ASP A 154 1.78 2.36 18.20
CA ASP A 154 0.38 2.78 18.07
C ASP A 154 -0.36 1.93 17.02
N ARG A 155 0.25 1.71 15.85
CA ARG A 155 -0.32 0.86 14.80
C ARG A 155 -0.49 -0.60 15.26
N ALA A 156 0.48 -1.13 15.98
CA ALA A 156 0.40 -2.49 16.51
C ALA A 156 -0.69 -2.61 17.57
N TYR A 157 -0.82 -1.61 18.44
CA TYR A 157 -1.87 -1.50 19.44
C TYR A 157 -3.26 -1.42 18.79
N ASP A 158 -3.45 -0.54 17.79
CA ASP A 158 -4.72 -0.41 17.07
C ASP A 158 -5.09 -1.70 16.34
N ALA A 159 -4.13 -2.38 15.72
CA ALA A 159 -4.36 -3.65 15.07
C ALA A 159 -4.77 -4.76 16.05
N ALA A 160 -4.15 -4.81 17.23
CA ALA A 160 -4.51 -5.74 18.29
C ALA A 160 -5.91 -5.42 18.86
N ARG A 161 -6.15 -4.15 19.22
CA ARG A 161 -7.42 -3.67 19.78
C ARG A 161 -8.60 -3.93 18.84
N ASN A 162 -8.39 -3.81 17.53
CA ASN A 162 -9.44 -4.02 16.53
C ASN A 162 -9.53 -5.47 16.01
N ASN A 163 -8.87 -6.43 16.67
CA ASN A 163 -8.87 -7.86 16.31
C ASN A 163 -8.50 -8.11 14.84
N LEU A 164 -7.46 -7.41 14.34
CA LEU A 164 -7.05 -7.50 12.94
C LEU A 164 -6.79 -8.94 12.48
N LEU A 165 -6.12 -9.74 13.31
CA LEU A 165 -5.75 -11.11 12.95
C LEU A 165 -6.99 -11.96 12.63
N ASP A 166 -8.02 -11.87 13.47
CA ASP A 166 -9.28 -12.60 13.26
C ASP A 166 -10.05 -12.07 12.06
N ARG A 167 -10.07 -10.75 11.84
CA ARG A 167 -10.68 -10.14 10.64
C ARG A 167 -10.01 -10.62 9.35
N VAL A 168 -8.67 -10.69 9.33
CA VAL A 168 -7.91 -11.20 8.19
C VAL A 168 -8.23 -12.68 7.99
N ARG A 169 -8.22 -13.48 9.05
CA ARG A 169 -8.57 -14.91 8.99
C ARG A 169 -9.97 -15.15 8.43
N ALA A 170 -10.96 -14.40 8.90
CA ALA A 170 -12.34 -14.49 8.44
C ALA A 170 -12.47 -14.13 6.95
N ARG A 171 -11.84 -13.03 6.50
CA ARG A 171 -11.86 -12.64 5.09
C ARG A 171 -11.14 -13.63 4.17
N ILE A 172 -10.01 -14.18 4.60
CA ILE A 172 -9.30 -15.21 3.83
C ILE A 172 -10.16 -16.47 3.72
N ALA A 173 -10.79 -16.91 4.82
CA ALA A 173 -11.67 -18.07 4.80
C ALA A 173 -12.86 -17.88 3.86
N HIS A 174 -13.45 -16.67 3.83
CA HIS A 174 -14.53 -16.33 2.92
C HIS A 174 -14.08 -16.30 1.45
N ALA A 175 -12.86 -15.81 1.18
CA ALA A 175 -12.29 -15.76 -0.18
C ALA A 175 -11.64 -17.09 -0.64
N ALA A 176 -11.40 -18.05 0.25
CA ALA A 176 -10.74 -19.33 -0.06
C ALA A 176 -11.39 -20.13 -1.22
N PRO A 177 -12.72 -20.18 -1.37
CA PRO A 177 -13.36 -20.85 -2.51
C PRO A 177 -13.01 -20.24 -3.88
N LEU A 178 -12.67 -18.95 -3.93
CA LEU A 178 -12.22 -18.29 -5.16
C LEU A 178 -10.79 -18.67 -5.53
N LEU A 179 -9.95 -18.95 -4.53
CA LEU A 179 -8.57 -19.40 -4.70
C LEU A 179 -8.50 -20.88 -5.12
N ALA A 180 -9.39 -21.72 -4.59
CA ALA A 180 -9.43 -23.16 -4.87
C ALA A 180 -9.95 -23.50 -6.29
N ARG A 181 -10.78 -22.64 -6.89
CA ARG A 181 -11.34 -22.85 -8.25
C ARG A 181 -10.32 -22.68 -9.38
N GLN A 182 -9.04 -22.46 -9.07
CA GLN A 182 -7.98 -22.18 -10.04
C GLN A 182 -6.74 -23.05 -9.90
N GLU A 183 -6.78 -24.14 -9.13
CA GLU A 183 -5.74 -25.15 -9.28
C GLU A 183 -5.72 -25.62 -10.75
N PRO A 184 -4.54 -25.57 -11.43
CA PRO A 184 -4.44 -26.10 -12.77
C PRO A 184 -4.89 -27.55 -12.76
N ALA A 185 -5.75 -27.94 -13.71
CA ALA A 185 -6.02 -29.34 -13.96
C ALA A 185 -4.69 -30.10 -14.02
N ALA A 186 -4.58 -31.19 -13.27
CA ALA A 186 -3.40 -32.03 -13.26
C ALA A 186 -2.96 -32.30 -14.72
N PRO A 187 -1.64 -32.27 -15.03
CA PRO A 187 -1.18 -32.54 -16.38
C PRO A 187 -1.77 -33.89 -16.80
N VAL A 188 -2.55 -33.87 -17.88
CA VAL A 188 -3.06 -35.09 -18.51
C VAL A 188 -1.83 -35.86 -18.92
N ASP A 189 -1.61 -37.00 -18.28
CA ASP A 189 -0.45 -37.85 -18.52
C ASP A 189 -0.40 -38.23 -20.00
N ALA A 190 0.58 -37.70 -20.72
CA ALA A 190 0.79 -38.00 -22.13
C ALA A 190 1.28 -39.45 -22.35
N ALA A 191 1.42 -40.25 -21.28
CA ALA A 191 1.81 -41.65 -21.37
C ALA A 191 0.65 -42.62 -21.68
N SER A 192 -0.62 -42.19 -21.75
CA SER A 192 -1.76 -43.08 -22.04
C SER A 192 -2.23 -43.11 -23.51
N LEU A 193 -1.45 -42.55 -24.45
CA LEU A 193 -1.78 -42.53 -25.89
C LEU A 193 -0.97 -43.53 -26.76
N HIS A 194 -0.17 -44.40 -26.15
CA HIS A 194 0.50 -45.49 -26.86
C HIS A 194 0.40 -46.81 -26.07
N ALA A 195 -0.78 -47.44 -26.12
CA ALA A 195 -0.97 -48.87 -25.86
C ALA A 195 -1.92 -49.43 -26.92
#